data_AF-A0A8J8GEC7-F1
#
_entry.id   AF-A0A8J8GEC7-F1
#
_cell.length_a   1.000
_cell.length_b   1.000
_cell.length_c   1.000
_cell.angle_alpha   90.00
_cell.angle_beta   90.00
_cell.angle_gamma   90.00
#
_symmetry.space_group_name_H-M   'P 1'
#
loop_
_entity.id
_entity.type
_entity.pdbx_description
1 polymer ?
#
loop_
_entity_poly.entity_id
_entity_poly.type
_entity_poly.pdbx_seq_one_letter_code
_entity_poly.pdbx_strand_id
1 'polypeptide(L)'
;MNRVSWDQYFMAQSHLLALRSTCERLRVGATIVRDKRIIAGGYNGSLSGQAHCIDEGCYIIDNHCMRTIHAEMNAILQCAKFGVQTEGAEIYVTHFPCIHCTKAIIQSGIKAIYYANDYKNHPYALEIIQKANVKCQKVALDGMVIDTKSKEKRIFVESLIQKLADQGICDDEIKLLKEKSDRLFNSYF
;
A
#
# COMPACT_ATOMS: atom_id res chain seq x y z
N MET A 1 -1.27 25.40 -3.73
CA MET A 1 -1.58 24.12 -3.04
C MET A 1 -2.24 23.22 -4.07
N ASN A 2 -1.56 22.17 -4.53
CA ASN A 2 -2.13 21.25 -5.54
C ASN A 2 -2.90 20.15 -4.83
N ARG A 3 -4.19 19.99 -5.18
CA ARG A 3 -5.06 18.98 -4.58
C ARG A 3 -4.72 17.59 -5.13
N VAL A 4 -4.51 16.62 -4.24
CA VAL A 4 -4.29 15.21 -4.62
C VAL A 4 -5.50 14.68 -5.39
N SER A 5 -5.27 13.96 -6.49
CA SER A 5 -6.36 13.32 -7.25
C SER A 5 -7.01 12.20 -6.45
N TRP A 6 -8.22 11.80 -6.84
CA TRP A 6 -8.92 10.68 -6.16
C TRP A 6 -8.13 9.39 -6.21
N ASP A 7 -7.60 9.03 -7.38
CA ASP A 7 -6.82 7.80 -7.56
C ASP A 7 -5.57 7.80 -6.67
N GLN A 8 -4.87 8.93 -6.58
CA GLN A 8 -3.70 9.08 -5.71
C GLN A 8 -4.09 9.00 -4.22
N TYR A 9 -5.21 9.62 -3.84
CA TYR A 9 -5.72 9.55 -2.47
C TYR A 9 -6.04 8.11 -2.06
N PHE A 10 -6.82 7.37 -2.85
CA PHE A 10 -7.18 5.98 -2.50
C PHE A 10 -6.02 5.00 -2.62
N MET A 11 -5.11 5.23 -3.56
CA MET A 11 -3.88 4.44 -3.65
C MET A 11 -2.99 4.69 -2.43
N ALA A 12 -2.86 5.94 -1.98
CA ALA A 12 -2.12 6.28 -0.77
C ALA A 12 -2.70 5.57 0.46
N GLN A 13 -4.03 5.56 0.61
CA GLN A 13 -4.70 4.83 1.71
C GLN A 13 -4.39 3.33 1.68
N SER A 14 -4.32 2.74 0.49
CA SER A 14 -3.94 1.33 0.32
C SER A 14 -2.48 1.07 0.71
N HIS A 15 -1.56 1.98 0.38
CA HIS A 15 -0.18 1.92 0.84
C HIS A 15 -0.04 2.13 2.36
N LEU A 16 -0.85 3.01 2.96
CA LEU A 16 -0.90 3.19 4.41
C LEU A 16 -1.37 1.91 5.12
N LEU A 17 -2.41 1.25 4.60
CA LEU A 17 -2.86 -0.05 5.11
C LEU A 17 -1.77 -1.11 5.00
N ALA A 18 -1.02 -1.14 3.89
CA ALA A 18 0.07 -2.08 3.69
C ALA A 18 1.17 -1.98 4.77
N LEU A 19 1.36 -0.81 5.41
CA LEU A 19 2.31 -0.65 6.52
C LEU A 19 1.96 -1.50 7.74
N ARG A 20 0.71 -1.95 7.89
CA ARG A 20 0.28 -2.87 8.95
C ARG A 20 0.42 -4.35 8.58
N SER A 21 0.84 -4.67 7.35
CA SER A 21 1.07 -6.04 6.93
C SER A 21 2.12 -6.72 7.81
N THR A 22 1.81 -7.95 8.20
CA THR A 22 2.71 -8.77 9.01
C THR A 22 3.42 -9.84 8.17
N CYS A 23 3.36 -9.77 6.84
CA CYS A 23 4.07 -10.70 5.96
C CYS A 23 5.39 -10.07 5.51
N GLU A 24 6.49 -10.78 5.70
CA GLU A 24 7.83 -10.28 5.35
C GLU A 24 8.11 -10.39 3.84
N ARG A 25 7.40 -11.29 3.14
CA ARG A 25 7.61 -11.52 1.70
C ARG A 25 7.04 -10.41 0.84
N LEU A 26 5.86 -9.92 1.19
CA LEU A 26 5.16 -8.89 0.44
C LEU A 26 4.17 -8.17 1.35
N ARG A 27 4.23 -6.84 1.37
CA ARG A 27 3.29 -6.00 2.11
C ARG A 27 2.24 -5.45 1.16
N VAL A 28 1.02 -5.96 1.28
CA VAL A 28 -0.11 -5.60 0.42
C VAL A 28 -1.17 -4.90 1.26
N GLY A 29 -1.74 -3.84 0.70
CA GLY A 29 -2.91 -3.16 1.24
C GLY A 29 -3.94 -2.96 0.14
N ALA A 30 -5.21 -2.93 0.54
CA ALA A 30 -6.34 -2.78 -0.36
C ALA A 30 -7.41 -1.87 0.27
N THR A 31 -8.00 -1.00 -0.52
CA THR A 31 -9.09 -0.09 -0.11
C THR A 31 -10.26 -0.27 -1.05
N ILE A 32 -11.45 -0.55 -0.51
CA ILE A 32 -12.70 -0.57 -1.30
C ILE A 32 -13.39 0.78 -1.16
N VAL A 33 -13.79 1.33 -2.29
CA VAL A 33 -14.35 2.68 -2.43
C VAL A 33 -15.69 2.60 -3.15
N ARG A 34 -16.66 3.39 -2.69
CA ARG A 34 -17.93 3.61 -3.40
C ARG A 34 -18.33 5.07 -3.24
N ASP A 35 -18.75 5.71 -4.33
CA ASP A 35 -19.11 7.13 -4.35
C ASP A 35 -18.04 8.04 -3.73
N LYS A 36 -16.75 7.75 -4.04
CA LYS A 36 -15.58 8.43 -3.48
C LYS A 36 -15.48 8.37 -1.94
N ARG A 37 -16.14 7.40 -1.31
CA ARG A 37 -16.03 7.11 0.12
C ARG A 37 -15.40 5.74 0.32
N ILE A 38 -14.47 5.66 1.27
CA ILE A 38 -13.89 4.39 1.68
C ILE A 38 -14.94 3.61 2.47
N ILE A 39 -15.20 2.37 2.07
CA ILE A 39 -16.19 1.50 2.72
C ILE A 39 -15.54 0.32 3.44
N ALA A 40 -14.35 -0.09 3.02
CA ALA A 40 -13.54 -1.11 3.68
C ALA A 40 -12.06 -0.97 3.33
N GLY A 41 -11.21 -1.57 4.15
CA GLY A 41 -9.78 -1.67 3.94
C GLY A 41 -9.23 -2.99 4.46
N GLY A 42 -8.16 -3.45 3.85
CA GLY A 42 -7.48 -4.68 4.24
C GLY A 42 -5.98 -4.59 4.01
N TYR A 43 -5.24 -5.39 4.75
CA TYR A 43 -3.83 -5.68 4.50
C TYR A 43 -3.61 -7.17 4.64
N ASN A 44 -2.55 -7.71 4.05
CA ASN A 44 -2.29 -9.13 4.17
C ASN A 44 -1.71 -9.49 5.56
N GLY A 45 -2.33 -10.44 6.24
CA GLY A 45 -2.00 -10.80 7.62
C GLY A 45 -2.69 -12.08 8.05
N SER A 46 -2.26 -12.64 9.18
CA SER A 46 -2.86 -13.84 9.76
C SER A 46 -4.32 -13.62 10.18
N LEU A 47 -5.04 -14.73 10.37
CA LEU A 47 -6.35 -14.72 11.02
C LEU A 47 -6.28 -14.00 12.38
N SER A 48 -7.35 -13.29 12.73
CA SER A 48 -7.45 -12.62 14.02
C SER A 48 -7.24 -13.60 15.18
N GLY A 49 -6.35 -13.25 16.11
CA GLY A 49 -6.04 -14.07 17.28
C GLY A 49 -5.07 -15.22 17.01
N GLN A 50 -4.47 -15.30 15.82
CA GLN A 50 -3.42 -16.28 15.49
C GLN A 50 -2.05 -15.60 15.39
N ALA A 51 -0.98 -16.40 15.47
CA ALA A 51 0.38 -15.92 15.32
C ALA A 51 0.63 -15.30 13.92
N HIS A 52 1.35 -14.19 13.88
CA HIS A 52 1.71 -13.50 12.65
C HIS A 52 3.00 -14.06 12.02
N CYS A 53 3.26 -13.74 10.74
CA CYS A 53 4.52 -14.17 10.13
C CYS A 53 5.73 -13.45 10.78
N ILE A 54 5.54 -12.27 11.36
CA ILE A 54 6.58 -11.60 12.16
C ILE A 54 6.89 -12.32 13.48
N ASP A 55 5.99 -13.18 13.96
CA ASP A 55 6.16 -13.91 15.22
C ASP A 55 6.75 -15.32 14.98
N GLU A 56 6.22 -16.04 13.99
CA GLU A 56 6.53 -17.46 13.74
C GLU A 56 7.13 -17.73 12.35
N GLY A 57 7.41 -16.69 11.58
CA GLY A 57 7.79 -16.82 10.18
C GLY A 57 6.61 -17.14 9.25
N CYS A 58 6.87 -17.00 7.96
CA CYS A 58 5.88 -17.33 6.93
C CYS A 58 5.65 -18.86 6.87
N TYR A 59 4.39 -19.29 6.84
CA TYR A 59 4.05 -20.69 6.57
C TYR A 59 3.99 -20.93 5.06
N ILE A 60 5.02 -21.58 4.51
CA ILE A 60 5.20 -21.70 3.05
C ILE A 60 4.77 -23.06 2.52
N ILE A 61 3.90 -23.04 1.51
CA ILE A 61 3.55 -24.21 0.69
C ILE A 61 3.63 -23.77 -0.78
N ASP A 62 4.32 -24.54 -1.62
CA ASP A 62 4.50 -24.24 -3.06
C ASP A 62 4.96 -22.81 -3.35
N ASN A 63 5.91 -22.30 -2.54
CA ASN A 63 6.45 -20.94 -2.61
C ASN A 63 5.42 -19.81 -2.34
N HIS A 64 4.27 -20.13 -1.76
CA HIS A 64 3.23 -19.19 -1.33
C HIS A 64 3.10 -19.19 0.19
N CYS A 65 2.90 -18.00 0.78
CA CYS A 65 2.60 -17.91 2.21
C CYS A 65 1.12 -18.20 2.44
N MET A 66 0.83 -19.34 3.08
CA MET A 66 -0.51 -19.81 3.38
C MET A 66 -1.04 -19.28 4.73
N ARG A 67 -0.19 -18.64 5.53
CA ARG A 67 -0.59 -18.08 6.83
C ARG A 67 -1.51 -16.86 6.70
N THR A 68 -1.31 -16.07 5.64
CA THR A 68 -1.97 -14.78 5.51
C THR A 68 -3.22 -14.83 4.66
N ILE A 69 -4.28 -14.20 5.13
CA ILE A 69 -5.35 -13.73 4.25
C ILE A 69 -4.81 -12.54 3.46
N HIS A 70 -5.08 -12.50 2.17
CA HIS A 70 -4.67 -11.40 1.28
C HIS A 70 -5.41 -10.10 1.58
N ALA A 71 -4.83 -8.96 1.22
CA ALA A 71 -5.38 -7.64 1.53
C ALA A 71 -6.77 -7.43 0.92
N GLU A 72 -6.94 -7.81 -0.33
CA GLU A 72 -8.18 -7.73 -1.11
C GLU A 72 -9.28 -8.57 -0.44
N MET A 73 -8.92 -9.78 0.00
CA MET A 73 -9.86 -10.65 0.67
C MET A 73 -10.22 -10.12 2.05
N ASN A 74 -9.27 -9.59 2.82
CA ASN A 74 -9.57 -8.93 4.10
C ASN A 74 -10.51 -7.73 3.94
N ALA A 75 -10.37 -6.94 2.88
CA ALA A 75 -11.29 -5.83 2.60
C ALA A 75 -12.70 -6.33 2.25
N ILE A 76 -12.84 -7.39 1.43
CA ILE A 76 -14.13 -8.01 1.11
C ILE A 76 -14.76 -8.66 2.36
N LEU A 77 -13.97 -9.38 3.17
CA LEU A 77 -14.43 -9.99 4.41
C LEU A 77 -14.89 -8.95 5.43
N GLN A 78 -14.25 -7.78 5.48
CA GLN A 78 -14.71 -6.66 6.30
C GLN A 78 -16.12 -6.22 5.88
N CYS A 79 -16.35 -6.05 4.57
CA CYS A 79 -17.68 -5.74 4.04
C CYS A 79 -18.70 -6.82 4.44
N ALA A 80 -18.38 -8.10 4.25
CA ALA A 80 -19.26 -9.21 4.62
C ALA A 80 -19.57 -9.23 6.12
N LYS A 81 -18.56 -9.02 6.97
CA LYS A 81 -18.69 -9.02 8.44
C LYS A 81 -19.59 -7.90 8.94
N PHE A 82 -19.55 -6.73 8.31
CA PHE A 82 -20.31 -5.54 8.74
C PHE A 82 -21.58 -5.29 7.92
N GLY A 83 -21.94 -6.17 6.99
CA GLY A 83 -23.14 -6.01 6.16
C GLY A 83 -23.06 -4.85 5.17
N VAL A 84 -21.85 -4.52 4.70
CA VAL A 84 -21.62 -3.45 3.71
C VAL A 84 -21.57 -4.05 2.31
N GLN A 85 -22.42 -3.56 1.41
CA GLN A 85 -22.49 -4.05 0.04
C GLN A 85 -21.27 -3.59 -0.80
N THR A 86 -20.67 -4.53 -1.54
CA THR A 86 -19.56 -4.30 -2.49
C THR A 86 -20.00 -4.11 -3.94
N GLU A 87 -21.27 -4.39 -4.27
CA GLU A 87 -21.80 -4.20 -5.63
C GLU A 87 -21.61 -2.75 -6.10
N GLY A 88 -21.09 -2.61 -7.32
CA GLY A 88 -20.82 -1.30 -7.92
C GLY A 88 -19.62 -0.56 -7.35
N ALA A 89 -18.90 -1.13 -6.38
CA ALA A 89 -17.72 -0.50 -5.78
C ALA A 89 -16.48 -0.62 -6.68
N GLU A 90 -15.42 0.05 -6.26
CA GLU A 90 -14.08 0.04 -6.85
C GLU A 90 -13.07 -0.42 -5.79
N ILE A 91 -11.97 -1.06 -6.18
CA ILE A 91 -10.90 -1.45 -5.27
C ILE A 91 -9.55 -0.91 -5.74
N TYR A 92 -8.79 -0.35 -4.80
CA TYR A 92 -7.41 0.09 -4.96
C TYR A 92 -6.52 -0.90 -4.21
N VAL A 93 -5.46 -1.43 -4.85
CA VAL A 93 -4.58 -2.44 -4.27
C VAL A 93 -3.12 -2.10 -4.55
N THR A 94 -2.20 -2.29 -3.60
CA THR A 94 -0.79 -1.93 -3.82
C THR A 94 -0.10 -2.84 -4.85
N HIS A 95 -0.61 -4.05 -5.08
CA HIS A 95 -0.07 -5.03 -6.02
C HIS A 95 -1.21 -5.67 -6.83
N PHE A 96 -0.93 -6.11 -8.06
CA PHE A 96 -1.90 -6.80 -8.89
C PHE A 96 -2.47 -8.02 -8.15
N PRO A 97 -3.81 -8.21 -8.11
CA PRO A 97 -4.41 -9.28 -7.33
C PRO A 97 -4.09 -10.66 -7.89
N CYS A 98 -3.87 -11.63 -6.99
CA CYS A 98 -3.73 -13.02 -7.43
C CYS A 98 -5.02 -13.53 -8.07
N ILE A 99 -4.98 -14.72 -8.70
CA ILE A 99 -6.17 -15.27 -9.37
C ILE A 99 -7.36 -15.49 -8.42
N HIS A 100 -7.11 -15.90 -7.17
CA HIS A 100 -8.17 -16.10 -6.18
C HIS A 100 -8.82 -14.79 -5.76
N CYS A 101 -8.01 -13.76 -5.47
CA CYS A 101 -8.50 -12.42 -5.16
C CYS A 101 -9.24 -11.80 -6.34
N THR A 102 -8.73 -11.98 -7.57
CA THR A 102 -9.40 -11.49 -8.79
C THR A 102 -10.80 -12.08 -8.94
N LYS A 103 -10.94 -13.41 -8.78
CA LYS A 103 -12.25 -14.08 -8.81
C LYS A 103 -13.18 -13.55 -7.72
N ALA A 104 -12.68 -13.38 -6.50
CA ALA A 104 -13.45 -12.86 -5.37
C ALA A 104 -13.92 -11.40 -5.61
N ILE A 105 -13.02 -10.54 -6.11
CA ILE A 105 -13.33 -9.14 -6.45
C ILE A 105 -14.47 -9.11 -7.48
N ILE A 106 -14.33 -9.82 -8.60
CA ILE A 106 -15.34 -9.88 -9.66
C ILE A 106 -16.68 -10.39 -9.10
N GLN A 107 -16.66 -11.53 -8.39
CA GLN A 107 -17.87 -12.18 -7.87
C GLN A 107 -18.56 -11.35 -6.78
N SER A 108 -17.83 -10.48 -6.09
CA SER A 108 -18.37 -9.55 -5.09
C SER A 108 -19.06 -8.32 -5.70
N GLY A 109 -19.09 -8.19 -7.03
CA GLY A 109 -19.78 -7.09 -7.71
C GLY A 109 -18.96 -5.82 -7.88
N ILE A 110 -17.67 -5.83 -7.53
CA ILE A 110 -16.74 -4.71 -7.75
C ILE A 110 -16.51 -4.52 -9.26
N LYS A 111 -16.60 -3.28 -9.76
CA LYS A 111 -16.55 -2.95 -11.19
C LYS A 111 -15.22 -2.35 -11.65
N ALA A 112 -14.33 -1.98 -10.73
CA ALA A 112 -13.00 -1.47 -11.08
C ALA A 112 -11.91 -1.93 -10.12
N ILE A 113 -10.74 -2.25 -10.68
CA ILE A 113 -9.51 -2.63 -9.99
C ILE A 113 -8.41 -1.64 -10.38
N TYR A 114 -7.92 -0.88 -9.42
CA TYR A 114 -6.76 -0.01 -9.57
C TYR A 114 -5.59 -0.61 -8.79
N TYR A 115 -4.43 -0.77 -9.43
CA TYR A 115 -3.27 -1.38 -8.77
C TYR A 115 -1.98 -0.59 -8.97
N ALA A 116 -1.11 -0.53 -7.98
CA ALA A 116 0.14 0.24 -8.09
C ALA A 116 1.27 -0.54 -8.78
N ASN A 117 1.48 -1.79 -8.39
CA ASN A 117 2.62 -2.60 -8.86
C ASN A 117 2.16 -3.89 -9.51
N ASP A 118 2.83 -4.30 -10.58
CA ASP A 118 2.65 -5.64 -11.14
C ASP A 118 3.13 -6.69 -10.13
N TYR A 119 2.43 -7.82 -10.06
CA TYR A 119 2.78 -8.93 -9.20
C TYR A 119 2.37 -10.25 -9.85
N LYS A 120 3.32 -10.89 -10.55
CA LYS A 120 3.16 -12.17 -11.24
C LYS A 120 1.78 -12.29 -11.92
N ASN A 121 1.39 -11.27 -12.67
CA ASN A 121 0.03 -11.11 -13.18
C ASN A 121 -0.38 -12.35 -13.98
N HIS A 122 -1.29 -13.14 -13.43
CA HIS A 122 -1.67 -14.41 -14.04
C HIS A 122 -2.47 -14.16 -15.32
N PRO A 123 -2.14 -14.78 -16.48
CA PRO A 123 -2.84 -14.52 -17.75
C PRO A 123 -4.35 -14.72 -17.66
N TYR A 124 -4.78 -15.80 -17.00
CA TYR A 124 -6.20 -16.06 -16.74
C TYR A 124 -6.89 -14.98 -15.88
N ALA A 125 -6.18 -14.29 -14.99
CA ALA A 125 -6.76 -13.19 -14.21
C ALA A 125 -7.12 -12.01 -15.12
N LEU A 126 -6.25 -11.66 -16.07
CA LEU A 126 -6.51 -10.63 -17.07
C LEU A 126 -7.69 -11.01 -17.97
N GLU A 127 -7.75 -12.28 -18.40
CA GLU A 127 -8.84 -12.81 -19.22
C GLU A 127 -10.21 -12.69 -18.53
N ILE A 128 -10.32 -13.11 -17.26
CA ILE A 128 -11.60 -13.05 -16.54
C ILE A 128 -12.02 -11.61 -16.19
N ILE A 129 -11.06 -10.71 -15.93
CA ILE A 129 -11.33 -9.28 -15.74
C ILE A 129 -12.00 -8.71 -16.99
N GLN A 130 -11.42 -8.99 -18.16
CA GLN A 130 -11.95 -8.52 -19.44
C GLN A 130 -13.34 -9.13 -19.72
N LYS A 131 -13.50 -10.44 -19.55
CA LYS A 131 -14.79 -11.13 -19.75
C LYS A 131 -15.89 -10.63 -18.81
N ALA A 132 -15.54 -10.26 -17.58
CA ALA A 132 -16.47 -9.71 -16.60
C ALA A 132 -16.78 -8.22 -16.81
N ASN A 133 -16.16 -7.57 -17.80
CA ASN A 133 -16.27 -6.13 -18.04
C ASN A 133 -15.90 -5.28 -16.80
N VAL A 134 -14.88 -5.73 -16.07
CA VAL A 134 -14.33 -5.01 -14.91
C VAL A 134 -13.18 -4.12 -15.40
N LYS A 135 -13.24 -2.82 -15.08
CA LYS A 135 -12.15 -1.89 -15.40
C LYS A 135 -10.90 -2.31 -14.63
N CYS A 136 -9.76 -2.40 -15.28
CA CYS A 136 -8.49 -2.65 -14.62
C CYS A 136 -7.42 -1.66 -15.10
N GLN A 137 -6.83 -0.92 -14.17
CA GLN A 137 -5.89 0.15 -14.50
C GLN A 137 -4.74 0.20 -13.50
N LYS A 138 -3.52 0.37 -14.01
CA LYS A 138 -2.35 0.63 -13.18
C LYS A 138 -2.33 2.09 -12.74
N VAL A 139 -2.24 2.33 -11.44
CA VAL A 139 -2.16 3.64 -10.80
C VAL A 139 -1.01 3.59 -9.80
N ALA A 140 0.19 3.95 -10.24
CA ALA A 140 1.33 4.06 -9.33
C ALA A 140 1.11 5.19 -8.32
N LEU A 141 1.49 4.96 -7.07
CA LEU A 141 1.51 6.02 -6.07
C LEU A 141 2.63 7.02 -6.39
N ASP A 142 2.28 8.29 -6.49
CA ASP A 142 3.27 9.36 -6.58
C ASP A 142 4.01 9.48 -5.22
N GLY A 143 5.34 9.46 -5.27
CA GLY A 143 6.21 9.43 -4.09
C GLY A 143 6.07 10.66 -3.18
N MET A 144 5.37 11.71 -3.61
CA MET A 144 5.07 12.87 -2.77
C MET A 144 4.00 12.62 -1.70
N VAL A 145 3.15 11.59 -1.83
CA VAL A 145 1.99 11.44 -0.93
C VAL A 145 2.33 10.65 0.34
N ILE A 146 3.24 9.67 0.25
CA ILE A 146 3.71 8.87 1.40
C ILE A 146 5.23 8.67 1.28
N ASP A 147 5.99 9.35 2.12
CA ASP A 147 7.44 9.17 2.17
C ASP A 147 7.85 7.95 3.02
N THR A 148 7.82 6.77 2.41
CA THR A 148 8.24 5.51 3.05
C THR A 148 9.74 5.46 3.38
N LYS A 149 10.54 6.36 2.81
CA LYS A 149 12.00 6.42 2.99
C LYS A 149 12.45 7.61 3.84
N SER A 150 11.54 8.27 4.56
CA SER A 150 11.85 9.45 5.36
C SER A 150 13.06 9.25 6.28
N LYS A 151 13.16 8.09 6.95
CA LYS A 151 14.31 7.75 7.80
C LYS A 151 15.63 7.61 7.00
N GLU A 152 15.61 6.91 5.88
CA GLU A 152 16.79 6.73 5.02
C GLU A 152 17.26 8.08 4.46
N LYS A 153 16.32 8.90 3.99
CA LYS A 153 16.60 10.25 3.49
C LYS A 153 17.19 11.14 4.58
N ARG A 154 16.65 11.08 5.80
CA ARG A 154 17.18 11.83 6.96
C ARG A 154 18.61 11.44 7.26
N ILE A 155 18.89 10.14 7.39
CA ILE A 155 20.26 9.63 7.64
C ILE A 155 21.20 10.05 6.51
N PHE A 156 20.76 9.96 5.26
CA PHE A 156 21.56 10.38 4.11
C PHE A 156 21.89 11.88 4.17
N VAL A 157 20.90 12.74 4.42
CA VAL A 157 21.12 14.19 4.55
C VAL A 157 22.01 14.52 5.75
N GLU A 158 21.81 13.89 6.91
CA GLU A 158 22.68 14.03 8.08
C GLU A 158 24.14 13.67 7.74
N SER A 159 24.35 12.59 6.97
CA SER A 159 25.68 12.18 6.52
C SER A 159 26.33 13.19 5.56
N LEU A 160 25.54 13.85 4.70
CA LEU A 160 26.03 14.90 3.79
C LEU A 160 26.44 16.14 4.57
N ILE A 161 25.61 16.57 5.53
CA ILE A 161 25.91 17.72 6.39
C ILE A 161 27.18 17.46 7.21
N GLN A 162 27.37 16.24 7.73
CA GLN A 162 28.59 15.89 8.46
C GLN A 162 29.83 15.96 7.55
N LYS A 163 29.76 15.43 6.32
CA LYS A 163 30.86 15.54 5.36
C LYS A 163 31.22 16.99 5.02
N LEU A 164 30.23 17.88 4.96
CA LEU A 164 30.49 19.32 4.75
C LEU A 164 31.20 19.94 5.96
N ALA A 165 30.80 19.56 7.19
CA ALA A 165 31.48 20.01 8.40
C ALA A 165 32.95 19.53 8.42
N ASP A 166 33.19 18.27 8.05
CA ASP A 166 34.54 17.68 7.98
C ASP A 166 35.44 18.35 6.91
N GLN A 167 34.84 19.03 5.92
CA GLN A 167 35.55 19.83 4.91
C GLN A 167 35.84 21.28 5.35
N GLY A 168 35.50 21.65 6.58
CA GLY A 168 35.82 22.97 7.15
C GLY A 168 34.86 24.09 6.72
N ILE A 169 33.63 23.75 6.31
CA ILE A 169 32.55 24.76 6.13
C ILE A 169 32.27 25.43 7.49
N CYS A 170 31.89 26.70 7.46
CA CYS A 170 31.61 27.51 8.65
C CYS A 170 30.55 26.85 9.56
N ASP A 171 30.81 26.83 10.87
CA ASP A 171 29.91 26.23 11.87
C ASP A 171 28.49 26.83 11.86
N ASP A 172 28.37 28.14 11.62
CA ASP A 172 27.06 28.81 11.53
C ASP A 172 26.26 28.33 10.31
N GLU A 173 26.93 28.06 9.19
CA GLU A 173 26.32 27.52 7.98
C GLU A 173 25.88 26.06 8.19
N ILE A 174 26.73 25.25 8.84
CA ILE A 174 26.39 23.87 9.24
C ILE A 174 25.17 23.84 10.17
N LYS A 175 25.12 24.74 11.15
CA LYS A 175 23.98 24.86 12.07
C LYS A 175 22.69 25.19 11.31
N LEU A 176 22.73 26.14 10.39
CA LEU A 176 21.56 26.53 9.59
C LEU A 176 21.08 25.39 8.68
N LEU A 177 22.00 24.60 8.11
CA LEU A 177 21.66 23.41 7.35
C LEU A 177 21.00 22.32 8.21
N LYS A 178 21.50 22.09 9.43
CA LYS A 178 20.89 21.15 10.39
C LYS A 178 19.48 21.57 10.77
N GLU A 179 19.28 22.83 11.16
CA GLU A 179 17.97 23.37 11.51
C GLU A 179 16.97 23.29 10.34
N LYS A 180 17.42 23.60 9.12
CA LYS A 180 16.59 23.47 7.92
C LYS A 180 16.23 22.01 7.63
N SER A 181 17.19 21.09 7.76
CA SER A 181 16.96 19.65 7.61
C SER A 181 15.92 19.15 8.61
N ASP A 182 16.11 19.44 9.90
CA ASP A 182 15.17 19.06 10.94
C ASP A 182 13.77 19.61 10.69
N ARG A 183 13.65 20.87 10.25
CA ARG A 183 12.34 21.44 9.89
C ARG A 183 11.67 20.68 8.74
N LEU A 184 12.41 20.35 7.69
CA LEU A 184 11.87 19.66 6.51
C LEU A 184 11.43 18.22 6.80
N PHE A 185 12.12 17.53 7.71
CA PHE A 185 11.79 16.15 8.08
C PHE A 185 10.77 16.04 9.23
N ASN A 186 10.61 17.09 10.04
CA ASN A 186 9.66 17.10 11.17
C ASN A 186 8.37 17.90 10.89
N SER A 187 8.29 18.67 9.81
CA SER A 187 7.06 19.39 9.46
C SER A 187 5.99 18.43 8.97
N TYR A 188 5.04 18.09 9.83
CA TYR A 188 3.72 17.67 9.40
C TYR A 188 2.87 18.94 9.32
N PHE A 189 2.82 19.51 8.11
CA PHE A 189 2.19 20.79 7.72
C PHE A 189 2.99 22.06 8.04
#